data_AF-A0A382XVI1-F1
#
_entry.id   AF-A0A382XVI1-F1
#
_cell.length_a   1.000
_cell.length_b   1.000
_cell.length_c   1.000
_cell.angle_alpha   90.00
_cell.angle_beta   90.00
_cell.angle_gamma   90.00
#
_symmetry.space_group_name_H-M   'P 1'
#
loop_
_entity.id
_entity.type
_entity.pdbx_description
1 polymer ?
#
loop_
_entity_poly.entity_id
_entity_poly.type
_entity_poly.pdbx_seq_one_letter_code
_entity_poly.pdbx_strand_id
1 'polypeptide(L)'
;AWKDDPGSLLLITYNLGDGVGSDRELNAYLRYWGTLPTSLIESGRSMNWIHNFQPSPGRRPSAAAASAASQSNDLEAHAFLQSWITIGLLVGSLRRWMKLRTVARRVRSGLVARQREAGGGWWRWAVVEDDWIKSFSSQTALSNLLAVGLFDRVLADMPKQDTGLYLFENQSWEPAFVHAWRKYSHGRLLAVAHTAFRFWDLRLYRNSAALNTDAQCADLLVVNGPAMLSAVTEAGLARPQVVEAEALRFSHLPSRHLVPRTGRSSSS
;
A
#
# COMPACT_ATOMS: atom_id res chain seq x y z
N ALA A 1 -3.84 23.09 -2.69
CA ALA A 1 -2.39 23.17 -2.47
C ALA A 1 -2.05 22.30 -1.28
N TRP A 2 -0.86 21.69 -1.24
CA TRP A 2 -0.41 20.90 -0.10
C TRP A 2 -0.23 21.77 1.14
N LYS A 3 -0.37 21.17 2.32
CA LYS A 3 0.03 21.78 3.58
C LYS A 3 1.55 21.78 3.66
N ASP A 4 2.11 22.98 3.70
CA ASP A 4 3.54 23.25 3.75
C ASP A 4 3.98 23.48 5.20
N ASP A 5 3.69 22.49 6.03
CA ASP A 5 4.11 22.42 7.43
C ASP A 5 4.92 21.12 7.57
N PRO A 6 6.21 21.15 7.95
CA PRO A 6 7.00 19.93 8.15
C PRO A 6 6.34 18.95 9.13
N GLY A 7 5.63 19.49 10.14
CA GLY A 7 4.87 18.72 11.11
C GLY A 7 3.63 18.03 10.54
N SER A 8 3.24 18.34 9.30
CA SER A 8 2.09 17.74 8.62
C SER A 8 2.28 16.23 8.38
N LEU A 9 1.17 15.51 8.49
CA LEU A 9 1.15 14.07 8.26
C LEU A 9 0.69 13.77 6.82
N LEU A 10 1.46 13.00 6.05
CA LEU A 10 0.96 12.43 4.81
C LEU A 10 0.21 11.13 5.10
N LEU A 11 -1.03 11.00 4.62
CA LEU A 11 -1.80 9.75 4.66
C LEU A 11 -2.15 9.29 3.24
N ILE A 12 -1.86 8.02 2.95
CA ILE A 12 -2.30 7.36 1.72
C ILE A 12 -3.53 6.51 2.01
N THR A 13 -4.62 6.77 1.29
CA THR A 13 -5.89 6.06 1.46
C THR A 13 -6.57 5.79 0.12
N TYR A 14 -7.68 5.08 0.15
CA TYR A 14 -8.53 4.85 -1.02
C TYR A 14 -9.73 5.80 -1.00
N ASN A 15 -10.18 6.19 -2.20
CA ASN A 15 -11.47 6.80 -2.53
C ASN A 15 -12.21 7.63 -1.46
N LEU A 16 -12.51 8.86 -1.85
CA LEU A 16 -13.52 9.72 -1.25
C LEU A 16 -14.94 9.30 -1.65
N GLY A 17 -15.58 8.34 -0.97
CA GLY A 17 -17.01 7.99 -1.14
C GLY A 17 -17.39 7.21 -2.41
N ASP A 18 -18.53 6.51 -2.39
CA ASP A 18 -19.23 6.00 -3.56
C ASP A 18 -20.47 6.88 -3.82
N GLY A 19 -20.96 6.93 -5.07
CA GLY A 19 -21.95 7.90 -5.53
C GLY A 19 -23.37 7.79 -4.97
N VAL A 20 -23.56 7.23 -3.78
CA VAL A 20 -24.87 7.07 -3.12
C VAL A 20 -24.75 7.43 -1.63
N GLY A 21 -24.89 8.73 -1.30
CA GLY A 21 -25.07 9.25 0.07
C GLY A 21 -24.01 10.27 0.52
N SER A 22 -24.45 11.30 1.25
CA SER A 22 -23.64 12.44 1.73
C SER A 22 -22.61 12.09 2.80
N ASP A 23 -22.76 10.97 3.52
CA ASP A 23 -22.03 10.73 4.78
C ASP A 23 -20.93 9.66 4.65
N ARG A 24 -20.56 9.25 3.42
CA ARG A 24 -19.70 8.07 3.21
C ARG A 24 -18.19 8.32 3.22
N GLU A 25 -17.73 9.56 3.15
CA GLU A 25 -16.30 9.90 3.31
C GLU A 25 -15.85 9.76 4.74
N LEU A 26 -16.65 10.25 5.69
CA LEU A 26 -16.52 9.92 7.10
C LEU A 26 -16.51 8.39 7.27
N ASN A 27 -17.41 7.66 6.61
CA ASN A 27 -17.39 6.20 6.67
C ASN A 27 -16.14 5.58 6.02
N ALA A 28 -15.55 6.15 4.97
CA ALA A 28 -14.33 5.64 4.34
C ALA A 28 -13.12 5.84 5.24
N TYR A 29 -12.98 7.01 5.85
CA TYR A 29 -11.94 7.28 6.84
C TYR A 29 -12.12 6.44 8.10
N LEU A 30 -13.34 6.40 8.66
CA LEU A 30 -13.66 5.54 9.79
C LEU A 30 -13.37 4.06 9.48
N ARG A 31 -13.61 3.62 8.24
CA ARG A 31 -13.29 2.26 7.79
C ARG A 31 -11.80 1.97 7.80
N TYR A 32 -10.92 2.89 7.44
CA TYR A 32 -9.48 2.56 7.36
C TYR A 32 -8.70 3.02 8.59
N TRP A 33 -9.01 4.22 9.07
CA TRP A 33 -8.25 4.97 10.06
C TRP A 33 -9.04 5.19 11.38
N GLY A 34 -10.34 4.88 11.41
CA GLY A 34 -11.17 5.12 12.59
C GLY A 34 -11.22 6.61 12.94
N THR A 35 -11.13 6.93 14.23
CA THR A 35 -11.12 8.30 14.75
C THR A 35 -9.76 9.00 14.63
N LEU A 36 -8.73 8.35 14.07
CA LEU A 36 -7.38 8.93 13.96
C LEU A 36 -7.37 10.32 13.30
N PRO A 37 -8.05 10.54 12.14
CA PRO A 37 -8.04 11.85 11.49
C PRO A 37 -8.61 12.94 12.39
N THR A 38 -9.74 12.67 13.04
CA THR A 38 -10.40 13.61 13.95
C THR A 38 -9.48 13.96 15.13
N SER A 39 -8.85 12.97 15.75
CA SER A 39 -7.91 13.22 16.86
C SER A 39 -6.68 14.03 16.43
N LEU A 40 -6.21 13.87 15.19
CA LEU A 40 -5.10 14.67 14.65
C LEU A 40 -5.53 16.13 14.42
N ILE A 41 -6.73 16.34 13.87
CA ILE A 41 -7.31 17.68 13.68
C ILE A 41 -7.50 18.39 15.03
N GLU A 42 -8.07 17.70 16.02
CA GLU A 42 -8.26 18.22 17.38
C GLU A 42 -6.94 18.59 18.06
N SER A 43 -5.85 17.90 17.73
CA SER A 43 -4.49 18.25 18.20
C SER A 43 -3.86 19.44 17.46
N GLY A 44 -4.56 20.02 16.49
CA GLY A 44 -4.07 21.11 15.65
C GLY A 44 -3.06 20.67 14.57
N ARG A 45 -2.96 19.36 14.30
CA ARG A 45 -2.00 18.82 13.35
C ARG A 45 -2.56 18.84 11.94
N SER A 46 -1.83 19.47 11.02
CA SER A 46 -2.18 19.51 9.61
C SER A 46 -1.94 18.16 8.91
N MET A 47 -2.71 17.88 7.86
CA MET A 47 -2.64 16.62 7.13
C MET A 47 -2.71 16.83 5.61
N ASN A 48 -1.94 16.00 4.90
CA ASN A 48 -1.98 15.85 3.47
C ASN A 48 -2.52 14.45 3.15
N TRP A 49 -3.50 14.37 2.25
CA TRP A 49 -4.14 13.13 1.85
C TRP A 49 -3.91 12.85 0.37
N ILE A 50 -3.33 11.69 0.07
CA ILE A 50 -3.31 11.13 -1.28
C ILE A 50 -4.32 9.99 -1.35
N HIS A 51 -5.33 10.18 -2.20
CA HIS A 51 -6.37 9.20 -2.47
C HIS A 51 -6.00 8.39 -3.71
N ASN A 52 -5.96 7.06 -3.58
CA ASN A 52 -5.87 6.19 -4.74
C ASN A 52 -7.28 5.95 -5.30
N PHE A 53 -7.51 6.37 -6.55
CA PHE A 53 -8.79 6.18 -7.21
C PHE A 53 -9.05 4.71 -7.50
N GLN A 54 -10.11 4.17 -6.89
CA GLN A 54 -10.67 2.87 -7.20
C GLN A 54 -11.94 3.07 -8.04
N PRO A 55 -12.01 2.52 -9.26
CA PRO A 55 -13.18 2.69 -10.12
C PRO A 55 -14.47 2.19 -9.46
N SER A 56 -15.54 2.97 -9.59
CA SER A 56 -16.89 2.58 -9.19
C SER A 56 -17.90 2.98 -10.28
N PRO A 57 -19.01 2.25 -10.43
CA PRO A 57 -20.07 2.63 -11.38
C PRO A 57 -20.49 4.10 -11.19
N GLY A 58 -20.59 4.84 -12.29
CA GLY A 58 -21.01 6.25 -12.28
C GLY A 58 -19.94 7.27 -11.89
N ARG A 59 -18.73 6.86 -11.46
CA ARG A 59 -17.68 7.80 -11.04
C ARG A 59 -16.58 7.94 -12.08
N ARG A 60 -16.36 9.18 -12.53
CA ARG A 60 -15.26 9.54 -13.42
C ARG A 60 -14.04 10.01 -12.62
N PRO A 61 -12.80 9.68 -13.03
CA PRO A 61 -11.58 10.16 -12.36
C PRO A 61 -11.50 11.69 -12.24
N SER A 62 -11.95 12.42 -13.26
CA SER A 62 -11.97 13.90 -13.23
C SER A 62 -12.90 14.47 -12.17
N ALA A 63 -14.09 13.87 -12.01
CA ALA A 63 -15.03 14.26 -10.95
C ALA A 63 -14.48 13.94 -9.56
N ALA A 64 -13.75 12.82 -9.42
CA ALA A 64 -13.08 12.47 -8.18
C ALA A 64 -12.00 13.51 -7.81
N ALA A 65 -11.14 13.89 -8.77
CA ALA A 65 -10.11 14.91 -8.56
C ALA A 65 -10.70 16.26 -8.10
N ALA A 66 -11.80 16.71 -8.71
CA ALA A 66 -12.49 17.94 -8.30
C ALA A 66 -13.07 17.84 -6.88
N SER A 67 -13.65 16.70 -6.53
CA SER A 67 -14.22 16.41 -5.20
C SER A 67 -13.16 16.44 -4.10
N ALA A 68 -11.95 15.92 -4.36
CA ALA A 68 -10.83 16.04 -3.41
C ALA A 68 -10.44 17.51 -3.17
N ALA A 69 -10.32 18.29 -4.24
CA ALA A 69 -9.98 19.71 -4.11
C ALA A 69 -11.01 20.48 -3.25
N SER A 70 -12.30 20.18 -3.40
CA SER A 70 -13.36 20.83 -2.61
C SER A 70 -13.39 20.45 -1.12
N GLN A 71 -12.77 19.35 -0.73
CA GLN A 71 -12.69 18.90 0.68
C GLN A 71 -11.50 19.46 1.43
N SER A 72 -10.55 20.07 0.72
CA SER A 72 -9.40 20.70 1.37
C SER A 72 -9.88 21.88 2.21
N ASN A 73 -9.45 21.94 3.46
CA ASN A 73 -9.77 22.99 4.43
C ASN A 73 -8.47 23.57 4.99
N ASP A 74 -8.50 24.32 6.09
CA ASP A 74 -7.31 24.96 6.67
C ASP A 74 -6.28 23.96 7.21
N LEU A 75 -6.72 22.83 7.75
CA LEU A 75 -5.85 21.80 8.34
C LEU A 75 -5.59 20.63 7.38
N GLU A 76 -6.47 20.39 6.41
CA GLU A 76 -6.38 19.22 5.54
C GLU A 76 -6.27 19.60 4.06
N ALA A 77 -5.39 18.93 3.32
CA ALA A 77 -5.35 18.99 1.86
C ALA A 77 -5.59 17.61 1.26
N HIS A 78 -6.50 17.51 0.29
CA HIS A 78 -6.87 16.26 -0.35
C HIS A 78 -6.57 16.31 -1.84
N ALA A 79 -5.89 15.28 -2.36
CA ALA A 79 -5.71 15.09 -3.79
C ALA A 79 -5.81 13.62 -4.18
N PHE A 80 -6.32 13.35 -5.38
CA PHE A 80 -6.20 12.02 -5.97
C PHE A 80 -4.83 11.85 -6.63
N LEU A 81 -4.21 10.68 -6.46
CA LEU A 81 -2.94 10.33 -7.10
C LEU A 81 -3.02 10.51 -8.63
N GLN A 82 -4.18 10.19 -9.20
CA GLN A 82 -4.47 10.25 -10.63
C GLN A 82 -4.44 11.69 -11.19
N SER A 83 -4.44 12.72 -10.34
CA SER A 83 -4.27 14.12 -10.77
C SER A 83 -2.89 14.39 -11.38
N TRP A 84 -1.87 13.55 -11.10
CA TRP A 84 -0.53 13.65 -11.71
C TRP A 84 -0.39 12.88 -13.04
N ILE A 85 -1.48 12.32 -13.57
CA ILE A 85 -1.46 11.68 -14.88
C ILE A 85 -1.18 12.72 -15.96
N THR A 86 -0.19 12.45 -16.81
CA THR A 86 0.10 13.22 -18.01
C THR A 86 0.28 12.29 -19.20
N ILE A 87 0.06 12.79 -20.42
CA ILE A 87 0.29 12.02 -21.64
C ILE A 87 1.74 11.51 -21.70
N GLY A 88 2.70 12.35 -21.30
CA GLY A 88 4.11 11.97 -21.20
C GLY A 88 4.36 10.79 -20.24
N LEU A 89 3.68 10.77 -19.09
CA LEU A 89 3.76 9.66 -18.15
C LEU A 89 3.14 8.37 -18.70
N LEU A 90 1.99 8.46 -19.38
CA LEU A 90 1.34 7.32 -20.00
C LEU A 90 2.21 6.70 -21.10
N VAL A 91 2.72 7.53 -22.02
CA VAL A 91 3.62 7.08 -23.09
C VAL A 91 4.93 6.53 -22.53
N GLY A 92 5.51 7.19 -21.51
CA GLY A 92 6.72 6.72 -20.83
C GLY A 92 6.53 5.36 -20.16
N SER A 93 5.40 5.15 -19.49
CA SER A 93 5.04 3.88 -18.85
C SER A 93 4.84 2.78 -19.89
N LEU A 94 4.18 3.09 -21.01
CA LEU A 94 4.01 2.15 -22.13
C LEU A 94 5.35 1.74 -22.73
N ARG A 95 6.27 2.68 -22.98
CA ARG A 95 7.62 2.40 -23.50
C ARG A 95 8.41 1.50 -22.54
N ARG A 96 8.39 1.79 -21.24
CA ARG A 96 9.02 0.96 -20.21
C ARG A 96 8.44 -0.45 -20.16
N TRP A 97 7.11 -0.58 -20.28
CA TRP A 97 6.44 -1.86 -20.32
C TRP A 97 6.83 -2.68 -21.55
N MET A 98 6.92 -2.07 -22.73
CA MET A 98 7.39 -2.75 -23.95
C MET A 98 8.84 -3.25 -23.82
N LYS A 99 9.71 -2.46 -23.16
CA LYS A 99 11.07 -2.88 -22.83
C LYS A 99 11.08 -4.05 -21.83
N LEU A 100 10.32 -3.94 -20.74
CA LEU A 100 10.17 -4.98 -19.73
C LEU A 100 9.69 -6.30 -20.36
N ARG A 101 8.68 -6.25 -21.22
CA ARG A 101 8.14 -7.40 -21.93
C ARG A 101 9.20 -8.06 -22.83
N THR A 102 10.02 -7.27 -23.50
CA THR A 102 11.12 -7.80 -24.34
C THR A 102 12.17 -8.51 -23.49
N VAL A 103 12.59 -7.92 -22.37
CA VAL A 103 13.55 -8.52 -21.43
C VAL A 103 12.96 -9.79 -20.82
N ALA A 104 11.73 -9.75 -20.34
CA ALA A 104 11.05 -10.87 -19.70
C ALA A 104 10.90 -12.07 -20.66
N ARG A 105 10.66 -11.85 -21.95
CA ARG A 105 10.65 -12.95 -22.94
C ARG A 105 12.01 -13.64 -23.05
N ARG A 106 13.10 -12.88 -23.09
CA ARG A 106 14.47 -13.43 -23.15
C ARG A 106 14.83 -14.20 -21.89
N VAL A 107 14.47 -13.68 -20.71
CA VAL A 107 14.70 -14.38 -19.44
C VAL A 107 13.86 -15.66 -19.36
N ARG A 108 12.59 -15.59 -19.74
CA ARG A 108 11.69 -16.76 -19.80
C ARG A 108 12.27 -17.87 -20.67
N SER A 109 12.72 -17.56 -21.89
CA SER A 109 13.28 -18.59 -22.78
C SER A 109 14.50 -19.26 -22.16
N GLY A 110 15.38 -18.50 -21.49
CA GLY A 110 16.53 -19.06 -20.78
C GLY A 110 16.15 -19.93 -19.58
N LEU A 111 15.17 -19.51 -18.77
CA LEU A 111 14.66 -20.29 -17.64
C LEU A 111 14.03 -21.62 -18.09
N VAL A 112 13.18 -21.57 -19.11
CA VAL A 112 12.55 -22.78 -19.67
C VAL A 112 13.57 -23.73 -20.26
N ALA A 113 14.60 -23.22 -20.95
CA ALA A 113 15.69 -24.04 -21.48
C ALA A 113 16.46 -24.75 -20.36
N ARG A 114 16.91 -24.01 -19.34
CA ARG A 114 17.62 -24.57 -18.18
C ARG A 114 16.80 -25.61 -17.42
N GLN A 115 15.49 -25.39 -17.30
CA GLN A 115 14.61 -26.36 -16.66
C GLN A 115 14.50 -27.66 -17.46
N ARG A 116 14.47 -27.58 -18.80
CA ARG A 116 14.48 -28.77 -19.68
C ARG A 116 15.79 -29.55 -19.54
N GLU A 117 16.91 -28.84 -19.47
CA GLU A 117 18.25 -29.43 -19.30
C GLU A 117 18.42 -30.12 -17.93
N ALA A 118 17.90 -29.53 -16.85
CA ALA A 118 18.05 -30.07 -15.50
C ALA A 118 17.33 -31.41 -15.27
N GLY A 119 16.43 -31.82 -16.16
CA GLY A 119 15.63 -33.04 -16.01
C GLY A 119 14.57 -32.93 -14.90
N GLY A 120 13.37 -33.45 -15.16
CA GLY A 120 12.27 -33.45 -14.19
C GLY A 120 11.70 -32.05 -13.84
N GLY A 121 10.57 -32.04 -13.12
CA GLY A 121 9.97 -30.79 -12.62
C GLY A 121 9.44 -29.85 -13.71
N TRP A 122 8.96 -30.37 -14.85
CA TRP A 122 8.25 -29.63 -15.91
C TRP A 122 7.07 -28.81 -15.36
N TRP A 123 6.40 -29.36 -14.33
CA TRP A 123 5.28 -28.73 -13.64
C TRP A 123 5.65 -27.41 -12.94
N ARG A 124 6.92 -27.20 -12.56
CA ARG A 124 7.37 -25.98 -11.86
C ARG A 124 7.08 -24.73 -12.70
N TRP A 125 7.39 -24.78 -14.00
CA TRP A 125 7.05 -23.69 -14.92
C TRP A 125 5.54 -23.53 -15.07
N ALA A 126 4.81 -24.64 -15.21
CA ALA A 126 3.36 -24.62 -15.36
C ALA A 126 2.66 -23.93 -14.17
N VAL A 127 3.21 -24.07 -12.96
CA VAL A 127 2.69 -23.40 -11.75
C VAL A 127 2.96 -21.89 -11.76
N VAL A 128 4.11 -21.43 -12.26
CA VAL A 128 4.51 -20.00 -12.18
C VAL A 128 4.27 -19.20 -13.45
N GLU A 129 3.89 -19.84 -14.56
CA GLU A 129 3.80 -19.19 -15.87
C GLU A 129 2.76 -18.05 -15.88
N ASP A 130 1.59 -18.28 -15.29
CA ASP A 130 0.54 -17.27 -15.24
C ASP A 130 0.98 -16.05 -14.43
N ASP A 131 1.60 -16.27 -13.27
CA ASP A 131 2.18 -15.20 -12.44
C ASP A 131 3.31 -14.45 -13.16
N TRP A 132 4.14 -15.15 -13.94
CA TRP A 132 5.16 -14.52 -14.78
C TRP A 132 4.53 -13.59 -15.83
N ILE A 133 3.52 -14.08 -16.56
CA ILE A 133 2.83 -13.30 -17.59
C ILE A 133 2.15 -12.09 -16.95
N LYS A 134 1.45 -12.29 -15.82
CA LYS A 134 0.83 -11.20 -15.05
C LYS A 134 1.86 -10.16 -14.61
N SER A 135 3.00 -10.59 -14.09
CA SER A 135 4.02 -9.70 -13.53
C SER A 135 4.76 -8.87 -14.58
N PHE A 136 4.97 -9.41 -15.79
CA PHE A 136 5.86 -8.78 -16.78
C PHE A 136 5.18 -8.37 -18.09
N SER A 137 4.06 -8.99 -18.46
CA SER A 137 3.47 -8.88 -19.80
C SER A 137 1.99 -8.51 -19.82
N SER A 138 1.35 -8.31 -18.66
CA SER A 138 -0.08 -7.98 -18.55
C SER A 138 -0.34 -6.49 -18.33
N GLN A 139 -1.62 -6.11 -18.30
CA GLN A 139 -2.08 -4.79 -17.86
C GLN A 139 -1.61 -4.47 -16.43
N THR A 140 -1.52 -5.47 -15.53
CA THR A 140 -1.04 -5.28 -14.15
C THR A 140 0.38 -4.73 -14.13
N ALA A 141 1.26 -5.24 -14.99
CA ALA A 141 2.64 -4.74 -15.11
C ALA A 141 2.67 -3.27 -15.57
N LEU A 142 1.81 -2.91 -16.53
CA LEU A 142 1.67 -1.52 -16.99
C LEU A 142 1.12 -0.61 -15.88
N SER A 143 0.08 -1.06 -15.15
CA SER A 143 -0.49 -0.32 -14.01
C SER A 143 0.54 -0.10 -12.90
N ASN A 144 1.40 -1.09 -12.62
CA ASN A 144 2.48 -0.95 -11.64
C ASN A 144 3.53 0.07 -12.10
N LEU A 145 3.92 0.05 -13.38
CA LEU A 145 4.84 1.05 -13.95
C LEU A 145 4.25 2.46 -13.92
N LEU A 146 2.93 2.58 -14.15
CA LEU A 146 2.21 3.84 -14.01
C LEU A 146 2.21 4.31 -12.55
N ALA A 147 1.95 3.42 -11.58
CA ALA A 147 2.00 3.74 -10.16
C ALA A 147 3.39 4.25 -9.73
N VAL A 148 4.48 3.60 -10.19
CA VAL A 148 5.86 4.09 -9.99
C VAL A 148 5.99 5.52 -10.49
N GLY A 149 5.53 5.80 -11.71
CA GLY A 149 5.61 7.14 -12.27
C GLY A 149 4.73 8.18 -11.57
N LEU A 150 3.55 7.79 -11.06
CA LEU A 150 2.66 8.69 -10.33
C LEU A 150 3.22 9.07 -8.97
N PHE A 151 3.67 8.08 -8.19
CA PHE A 151 4.31 8.35 -6.89
C PHE A 151 5.60 9.14 -7.05
N ASP A 152 6.36 8.86 -8.10
CA ASP A 152 7.57 9.62 -8.41
C ASP A 152 7.29 11.10 -8.69
N ARG A 153 6.15 11.43 -9.31
CA ARG A 153 5.77 12.83 -9.60
C ARG A 153 5.16 13.52 -8.40
N VAL A 154 4.22 12.87 -7.70
CA VAL A 154 3.52 13.50 -6.57
C VAL A 154 4.47 13.81 -5.41
N LEU A 155 5.42 12.92 -5.11
CA LEU A 155 6.38 13.14 -4.02
C LEU A 155 7.57 14.02 -4.43
N ALA A 156 7.80 14.22 -5.73
CA ALA A 156 8.71 15.26 -6.20
C ALA A 156 8.13 16.67 -6.03
N ASP A 157 6.82 16.79 -6.24
CA ASP A 157 6.06 18.04 -6.26
C ASP A 157 5.58 18.48 -4.87
N MET A 158 5.37 17.52 -3.96
CA MET A 158 4.96 17.78 -2.60
C MET A 158 6.09 18.40 -1.76
N PRO A 159 5.78 19.33 -0.83
CA PRO A 159 6.71 19.75 0.21
C PRO A 159 7.29 18.56 0.98
N LYS A 160 8.41 18.76 1.67
CA LYS A 160 8.91 17.71 2.57
C LYS A 160 7.87 17.42 3.64
N GLN A 161 7.79 16.14 4.00
CA GLN A 161 6.85 15.63 4.99
C GLN A 161 7.68 14.86 6.00
N ASP A 162 7.60 15.21 7.27
CA ASP A 162 8.39 14.56 8.31
C ASP A 162 7.84 13.18 8.64
N THR A 163 6.55 12.94 8.40
CA THR A 163 5.92 11.64 8.67
C THR A 163 4.89 11.27 7.60
N GLY A 164 4.95 10.03 7.13
CA GLY A 164 3.99 9.45 6.19
C GLY A 164 3.40 8.15 6.72
N LEU A 165 2.11 7.95 6.51
CA LEU A 165 1.37 6.75 6.86
C LEU A 165 0.73 6.15 5.60
N TYR A 166 0.79 4.84 5.48
CA TYR A 166 0.06 4.12 4.44
C TYR A 166 -0.48 2.79 4.97
N LEU A 167 -1.56 2.31 4.34
CA LEU A 167 -2.15 1.02 4.66
C LEU A 167 -1.22 -0.10 4.18
N PHE A 168 -0.86 -1.02 5.08
CA PHE A 168 -0.06 -2.20 4.75
C PHE A 168 -0.99 -3.36 4.39
N GLU A 169 -1.31 -3.48 3.10
CA GLU A 169 -2.20 -4.49 2.54
C GLU A 169 -1.46 -5.44 1.57
N ASN A 170 -0.17 -5.19 1.39
CA ASN A 170 0.71 -5.80 0.40
C ASN A 170 0.17 -5.65 -1.03
N GLN A 171 -0.31 -4.45 -1.35
CA GLN A 171 -0.73 -4.02 -2.67
C GLN A 171 0.47 -3.58 -3.53
N SER A 172 0.37 -3.74 -4.84
CA SER A 172 1.48 -3.50 -5.76
C SER A 172 1.93 -2.03 -5.85
N TRP A 173 1.10 -1.11 -5.39
CA TRP A 173 1.41 0.32 -5.38
C TRP A 173 2.29 0.73 -4.18
N GLU A 174 2.26 -0.04 -3.08
CA GLU A 174 2.99 0.30 -1.85
C GLU A 174 4.51 0.39 -2.07
N PRO A 175 5.17 -0.56 -2.78
CA PRO A 175 6.61 -0.43 -3.06
C PRO A 175 6.95 0.78 -3.93
N ALA A 176 6.06 1.19 -4.84
CA ALA A 176 6.25 2.39 -5.65
C ALA A 176 6.22 3.67 -4.79
N PHE A 177 5.27 3.72 -3.84
CA PHE A 177 5.18 4.80 -2.87
C PHE A 177 6.42 4.86 -1.96
N VAL A 178 6.78 3.74 -1.32
CA VAL A 178 7.96 3.64 -0.45
C VAL A 178 9.22 4.07 -1.22
N HIS A 179 9.34 3.62 -2.47
CA HIS A 179 10.48 3.98 -3.30
C HIS A 179 10.60 5.50 -3.52
N ALA A 180 9.49 6.13 -3.93
CA ALA A 180 9.46 7.57 -4.15
C ALA A 180 9.67 8.36 -2.84
N TRP A 181 9.09 7.91 -1.72
CA TRP A 181 9.25 8.54 -0.40
C TRP A 181 10.72 8.64 0.00
N ARG A 182 11.47 7.55 -0.19
CA ARG A 182 12.92 7.54 0.09
C ARG A 182 13.73 8.28 -0.96
N LYS A 183 13.40 8.13 -2.25
CA LYS A 183 14.08 8.84 -3.35
C LYS A 183 14.07 10.36 -3.11
N TYR A 184 12.93 10.89 -2.68
CA TYR A 184 12.79 12.31 -2.37
C TYR A 184 13.07 12.63 -0.90
N SER A 185 13.70 11.75 -0.12
CA SER A 185 14.16 12.07 1.25
C SER A 185 13.06 12.70 2.13
N HIS A 186 11.84 12.19 2.04
CA HIS A 186 10.85 12.46 3.07
C HIS A 186 11.25 11.75 4.38
N GLY A 187 10.63 12.14 5.49
CA GLY A 187 11.01 11.68 6.82
C GLY A 187 10.59 10.25 7.13
N ARG A 188 10.00 10.07 8.31
CA ARG A 188 9.64 8.76 8.85
C ARG A 188 8.43 8.18 8.12
N LEU A 189 8.49 6.90 7.79
CA LEU A 189 7.42 6.18 7.10
C LEU A 189 6.86 5.06 7.98
N LEU A 190 5.55 5.06 8.18
CA LEU A 190 4.82 4.06 8.96
C LEU A 190 3.90 3.26 8.04
N ALA A 191 4.10 1.95 8.02
CA ALA A 191 3.19 1.00 7.40
C ALA A 191 2.15 0.56 8.44
N VAL A 192 0.85 0.71 8.16
CA VAL A 192 -0.21 0.42 9.14
C VAL A 192 -1.01 -0.80 8.69
N ALA A 193 -0.81 -1.92 9.39
CA ALA A 193 -1.56 -3.15 9.19
C ALA A 193 -2.94 -3.03 9.85
N HIS A 194 -3.84 -2.33 9.17
CA HIS A 194 -5.16 -1.96 9.69
C HIS A 194 -6.18 -3.14 9.75
N THR A 195 -5.82 -4.33 9.24
CA THR A 195 -6.63 -5.55 9.31
C THR A 195 -5.77 -6.74 9.73
N ALA A 196 -6.39 -7.73 10.39
CA ALA A 196 -5.72 -8.93 10.83
C ALA A 196 -5.13 -9.74 9.65
N PHE A 197 -3.86 -10.13 9.75
CA PHE A 197 -3.27 -11.09 8.83
C PHE A 197 -3.86 -12.48 9.01
N ARG A 198 -4.01 -13.19 7.90
CA ARG A 198 -4.39 -14.61 7.91
C ARG A 198 -3.11 -15.43 8.07
N PHE A 199 -3.16 -16.52 8.84
CA PHE A 199 -1.98 -17.37 9.04
C PHE A 199 -1.43 -17.98 7.75
N TRP A 200 -2.30 -18.17 6.74
CA TRP A 200 -1.93 -18.67 5.41
C TRP A 200 -1.57 -17.56 4.41
N ASP A 201 -1.42 -16.30 4.84
CA ASP A 201 -1.04 -15.21 3.96
C ASP A 201 0.45 -15.27 3.61
N LEU A 202 0.76 -16.02 2.56
CA LEU A 202 2.14 -16.23 2.09
C LEU A 202 2.83 -14.93 1.64
N ARG A 203 2.07 -13.85 1.45
CA ARG A 203 2.59 -12.55 0.99
C ARG A 203 3.48 -11.85 2.03
N LEU A 204 3.37 -12.24 3.30
CA LEU A 204 4.24 -11.75 4.37
C LEU A 204 5.65 -12.33 4.29
N TYR A 205 5.77 -13.54 3.77
CA TYR A 205 7.03 -14.27 3.71
C TYR A 205 7.85 -13.77 2.53
N ARG A 206 8.98 -13.15 2.82
CA ARG A 206 9.94 -12.72 1.79
C ARG A 206 11.15 -13.61 1.82
N ASN A 207 11.60 -14.05 0.64
CA ASN A 207 12.83 -14.81 0.51
C ASN A 207 14.02 -13.94 0.93
N SER A 208 14.53 -14.16 2.14
CA SER A 208 15.63 -13.38 2.73
C SER A 208 16.91 -13.43 1.89
N ALA A 209 17.15 -14.51 1.15
CA ALA A 209 18.29 -14.65 0.24
C ALA A 209 18.12 -13.87 -1.08
N ALA A 210 16.88 -13.56 -1.47
CA ALA A 210 16.56 -12.76 -2.66
C ALA A 210 16.18 -11.30 -2.32
N LEU A 211 16.09 -10.97 -1.03
CA LEU A 211 15.90 -9.61 -0.57
C LEU A 211 17.16 -8.82 -0.91
N ASN A 212 17.08 -8.03 -1.98
CA ASN A 212 18.08 -7.03 -2.28
C ASN A 212 18.25 -6.16 -1.02
N THR A 213 19.44 -6.05 -0.45
CA THR A 213 19.70 -5.26 0.78
C THR A 213 19.18 -3.83 0.63
N ASP A 214 19.15 -3.32 -0.60
CA ASP A 214 18.69 -1.98 -0.96
C ASP A 214 17.16 -1.82 -1.07
N ALA A 215 16.37 -2.89 -0.90
CA ALA A 215 14.91 -2.79 -0.99
C ALA A 215 14.37 -1.89 0.15
N GLN A 216 13.96 -0.69 -0.23
CA GLN A 216 13.43 0.32 0.68
C GLN A 216 12.14 -0.19 1.34
N CYS A 217 12.01 0.06 2.65
CA CYS A 217 10.85 -0.28 3.45
C CYS A 217 10.41 0.92 4.30
N ALA A 218 9.25 0.77 4.95
CA ALA A 218 8.85 1.65 6.04
C ALA A 218 9.83 1.55 7.22
N ASP A 219 9.90 2.60 8.03
CA ASP A 219 10.69 2.60 9.26
C ASP A 219 10.00 1.78 10.35
N LEU A 220 8.67 1.90 10.44
CA LEU A 220 7.84 1.12 11.35
C LEU A 220 6.76 0.34 10.61
N LEU A 221 6.46 -0.85 11.11
CA LEU A 221 5.25 -1.59 10.81
C LEU A 221 4.37 -1.59 12.07
N VAL A 222 3.25 -0.89 12.00
CA VAL A 222 2.26 -0.81 13.08
C VAL A 222 1.27 -1.95 12.90
N VAL A 223 1.16 -2.82 13.91
CA VAL A 223 0.27 -3.98 13.92
C VAL A 223 -0.74 -3.87 15.07
N ASN A 224 -1.91 -4.49 14.89
CA ASN A 224 -2.97 -4.53 15.89
C ASN A 224 -3.04 -5.88 16.61
N GLY A 225 -2.64 -5.87 17.89
CA GLY A 225 -2.75 -7.02 18.78
C GLY A 225 -1.62 -8.03 18.68
N PRO A 226 -1.49 -8.91 19.69
CA PRO A 226 -0.38 -9.87 19.78
C PRO A 226 -0.40 -10.91 18.66
N ALA A 227 -1.57 -11.28 18.14
CA ALA A 227 -1.69 -12.27 17.08
C ALA A 227 -1.01 -11.82 15.77
N MET A 228 -1.15 -10.53 15.40
CA MET A 228 -0.46 -10.00 14.23
C MET A 228 1.02 -9.80 14.47
N LEU A 229 1.41 -9.39 15.68
CA LEU A 229 2.81 -9.31 16.06
C LEU A 229 3.51 -10.68 15.90
N SER A 230 2.88 -11.76 16.38
CA SER A 230 3.37 -13.13 16.18
C SER A 230 3.46 -13.49 14.70
N ALA A 231 2.42 -13.25 13.91
CA ALA A 231 2.42 -13.58 12.48
C ALA A 231 3.52 -12.85 11.69
N VAL A 232 3.77 -11.58 11.99
CA VAL A 232 4.84 -10.79 11.35
C VAL A 232 6.23 -11.29 11.78
N THR A 233 6.37 -11.65 13.06
CA THR A 233 7.62 -12.21 13.62
C THR A 233 7.94 -13.57 12.99
N GLU A 234 6.95 -14.46 12.90
CA GLU A 234 7.06 -15.77 12.25
C GLU A 234 7.38 -15.66 10.75
N ALA A 235 6.81 -14.65 10.08
CA ALA A 235 7.11 -14.37 8.67
C ALA A 235 8.54 -13.84 8.43
N GLY A 236 9.30 -13.54 9.49
CA GLY A 236 10.68 -13.08 9.39
C GLY A 236 10.81 -11.68 8.79
N LEU A 237 9.81 -10.81 8.98
CA LEU A 237 9.83 -9.42 8.52
C LEU A 237 10.78 -8.57 9.38
N ALA A 238 12.08 -8.69 9.11
CA ALA A 238 13.15 -8.12 9.94
C ALA A 238 13.49 -6.64 9.64
N ARG A 239 12.92 -6.02 8.61
CA ARG A 239 13.35 -4.69 8.14
C ARG A 239 12.67 -3.50 8.83
N PRO A 240 11.32 -3.41 8.87
CA PRO A 240 10.69 -2.39 9.70
C PRO A 240 10.76 -2.82 11.18
N GLN A 241 10.96 -1.87 12.08
CA GLN A 241 10.67 -2.13 13.49
C GLN A 241 9.16 -2.33 13.64
N VAL A 242 8.77 -3.44 14.26
CA VAL A 242 7.35 -3.76 14.47
C VAL A 242 6.91 -3.16 15.80
N VAL A 243 5.80 -2.43 15.78
CA VAL A 243 5.20 -1.81 16.96
C VAL A 243 3.73 -2.21 17.03
N GLU A 244 3.29 -2.58 18.22
CA GLU A 244 1.88 -2.84 18.48
C GLU A 244 1.14 -1.54 18.80
N ALA A 245 -0.04 -1.34 18.20
CA ALA A 245 -0.96 -0.25 18.53
C ALA A 245 -2.41 -0.71 18.37
N GLU A 246 -3.34 -0.05 19.08
CA GLU A 246 -4.76 -0.30 18.87
C GLU A 246 -5.23 0.21 17.51
N ALA A 247 -5.96 -0.62 16.77
CA ALA A 247 -6.64 -0.18 15.56
C ALA A 247 -7.93 0.58 15.90
N LEU A 248 -7.86 1.91 15.82
CA LEU A 248 -9.00 2.80 16.04
C LEU A 248 -10.22 2.52 15.13
N ARG A 249 -10.02 1.83 14.00
CA ARG A 249 -11.10 1.30 13.16
C ARG A 249 -12.13 0.48 13.95
N PHE A 250 -11.69 -0.23 14.99
CA PHE A 250 -12.54 -1.14 15.78
C PHE A 250 -13.12 -0.49 17.05
N SER A 251 -12.95 0.82 17.24
CA SER A 251 -13.45 1.53 18.44
C SER A 251 -14.97 1.46 18.62
N HIS A 252 -15.72 1.21 17.54
CA HIS A 252 -17.17 1.01 17.56
C HIS A 252 -17.59 -0.37 18.12
N LEU A 253 -16.66 -1.32 18.24
CA LEU A 253 -16.95 -2.61 18.85
C LEU A 253 -16.95 -2.46 20.37
N PRO A 254 -17.98 -2.95 21.07
CA PRO A 254 -18.01 -2.89 22.52
C PRO A 254 -16.82 -3.67 23.08
N SER A 255 -16.12 -3.08 24.05
CA SER A 255 -15.04 -3.73 24.82
C SER A 255 -15.60 -4.88 25.64
N ARG A 256 -15.87 -6.02 25.00
CA ARG A 256 -16.09 -7.27 25.72
C ARG A 256 -14.72 -7.67 26.23
N HIS A 257 -14.52 -7.57 27.55
CA HIS A 257 -13.38 -8.20 28.22
C HIS A 257 -13.26 -9.63 27.69
N LEU A 258 -12.22 -9.89 26.88
CA LEU A 258 -11.89 -11.23 26.42
C LEU A 258 -11.45 -11.99 27.67
N VAL A 259 -12.40 -12.66 28.31
CA VAL A 259 -12.09 -13.61 29.38
C VAL A 259 -11.14 -14.65 28.75
N PRO A 260 -9.92 -14.84 29.30
CA PRO A 260 -9.01 -15.85 28.78
C PRO A 260 -9.75 -17.18 28.75
N ARG A 261 -9.76 -17.88 27.61
CA ARG A 261 -10.22 -19.27 27.58
C ARG A 261 -9.25 -20.07 28.44
N THR A 262 -9.57 -20.25 29.72
CA THR A 262 -8.92 -21.22 30.59
C THR A 262 -8.95 -22.55 29.87
N GLY A 263 -7.77 -23.16 29.72
CA GLY A 263 -7.56 -24.35 28.90
C GLY A 263 -8.60 -25.42 29.17
N ARG A 264 -9.08 -26.07 28.11
CA ARG A 264 -9.72 -27.37 28.25
C ARG A 264 -8.66 -28.29 28.86
N SER A 265 -8.84 -28.66 30.12
CA SER A 265 -8.20 -29.83 30.70
C SER A 265 -8.53 -31.01 29.79
N SER A 266 -7.50 -31.58 29.18
CA SER A 266 -7.58 -32.90 28.58
C SER A 266 -7.86 -33.90 29.70
N SER A 267 -9.12 -34.28 29.87
CA SER A 267 -9.47 -35.53 30.54
C SER A 267 -9.24 -36.65 29.53
N SER A 268 -8.20 -37.43 29.81
CA SER A 268 -7.87 -38.75 29.27
C SER A 268 -9.07 -39.69 29.17
#